data_AF-A0A061RE86-F1
#
_entry.id   AF-A0A061RE86-F1
#
_cell.length_a   1.000
_cell.length_b   1.000
_cell.length_c   1.000
_cell.angle_alpha   90.00
_cell.angle_beta   90.00
_cell.angle_gamma   90.00
#
_symmetry.space_group_name_H-M   'P 1'
#
loop_
_entity.id
_entity.type
_entity.pdbx_description
1 polymer ?
#
loop_
_entity_poly.entity_id
_entity_poly.type
_entity_poly.pdbx_seq_one_letter_code
_entity_poly.pdbx_strand_id
1 'polypeptide(L)'
;MALITFILTISSFCSAIVYTAEGGSVQNASRLAGSPDGMPSLECAKGCPLYFINDGVCDPACYRSECRMDGSDCQRNGKPLSNTDLECAPGCIYQQIKNGLCEEACRVPECGYDFQDCRDKLPEVLTSDVNVEGLCDPNKCPPFHVGDGICHSPCNTPACKHDGGDCDRQRPVMSFFTTFFT
;
A
#
# COMPACT_ATOMS: atom_id res chain seq x y z
N MET A 1 23.06 -1.20 -64.00
CA MET A 1 21.72 -0.59 -64.03
C MET A 1 20.71 -1.72 -63.87
N ALA A 2 19.92 -1.67 -62.78
CA ALA A 2 18.61 -2.28 -62.49
C ALA A 2 18.21 -3.63 -63.17
N LEU A 3 17.61 -4.62 -62.50
CA LEU A 3 16.42 -4.53 -61.65
C LEU A 3 16.32 -5.74 -60.70
N ILE A 4 15.82 -5.46 -59.50
CA ILE A 4 15.27 -6.38 -58.51
C ILE A 4 14.02 -7.05 -59.08
N THR A 5 13.88 -8.38 -58.96
CA THR A 5 12.56 -9.04 -58.94
C THR A 5 12.54 -10.13 -57.88
N PHE A 6 11.73 -9.87 -56.86
CA PHE A 6 11.36 -10.74 -55.74
C PHE A 6 10.32 -11.75 -56.25
N ILE A 7 10.57 -13.05 -56.19
CA ILE A 7 9.51 -14.07 -56.29
C ILE A 7 9.70 -15.07 -55.15
N LEU A 8 8.86 -14.89 -54.13
CA LEU A 8 8.55 -15.84 -53.09
C LEU A 8 7.79 -17.02 -53.70
N THR A 9 8.39 -18.21 -53.72
CA THR A 9 7.71 -19.50 -53.51
C THR A 9 8.77 -20.60 -53.40
N ILE A 10 9.21 -20.93 -52.18
CA ILE A 10 9.98 -22.16 -51.95
C ILE A 10 9.04 -23.18 -51.33
N SER A 11 8.46 -23.99 -52.20
CA SER A 11 7.99 -25.32 -51.88
C SER A 11 9.16 -26.16 -51.36
N SER A 12 8.95 -26.84 -50.24
CA SER A 12 9.54 -28.14 -49.92
C SER A 12 11.06 -28.28 -50.10
N PHE A 13 11.84 -27.88 -49.10
CA PHE A 13 13.03 -28.63 -48.72
C PHE A 13 13.08 -28.80 -47.20
N CYS A 14 12.85 -30.05 -46.80
CA CYS A 14 13.23 -30.60 -45.52
C CYS A 14 14.75 -30.41 -45.33
N SER A 15 15.14 -29.46 -44.49
CA SER A 15 16.49 -29.42 -43.91
C SER A 15 16.34 -29.09 -42.44
N ALA A 16 16.55 -30.13 -41.62
CA ALA A 16 16.72 -30.01 -40.19
C ALA A 16 17.89 -29.06 -39.91
N ILE A 17 17.58 -27.82 -39.53
CA ILE A 17 18.54 -26.95 -38.85
C ILE A 17 18.23 -27.05 -37.37
N VAL A 18 19.05 -27.88 -36.73
CA VAL A 18 19.24 -27.90 -35.29
C VAL A 18 19.76 -26.52 -34.90
N TYR A 19 18.88 -25.66 -34.38
CA TYR A 19 19.31 -24.54 -33.56
C TYR A 19 19.48 -25.06 -32.14
N THR A 20 20.73 -25.30 -31.74
CA THR A 20 21.09 -25.40 -30.33
C THR A 20 20.84 -24.04 -29.69
N ALA A 21 19.73 -23.92 -28.96
CA ALA A 21 19.52 -22.79 -28.07
C ALA A 21 20.39 -22.99 -26.82
N GLU A 22 21.58 -22.38 -26.83
CA GLU A 22 22.29 -22.06 -25.61
C GLU A 22 21.62 -20.81 -24.99
N GLY A 23 21.17 -20.92 -23.74
CA GLY A 23 20.76 -19.79 -22.93
C GLY A 23 19.27 -19.47 -22.94
N GLY A 24 18.50 -20.13 -22.07
CA GLY A 24 17.11 -19.76 -21.80
C GLY A 24 16.33 -20.87 -21.11
N SER A 25 16.72 -21.23 -19.88
CA SER A 25 15.99 -22.22 -19.10
C SER A 25 14.67 -21.62 -18.57
N VAL A 26 13.62 -21.70 -19.37
CA VAL A 26 12.24 -21.82 -18.86
C VAL A 26 12.03 -23.27 -18.43
N GLN A 27 12.67 -23.65 -17.33
CA GLN A 27 12.38 -24.87 -16.60
C GLN A 27 12.08 -24.46 -15.16
N ASN A 28 10.81 -24.12 -14.90
CA ASN A 28 10.11 -24.37 -13.63
C ASN A 28 8.64 -23.95 -13.73
N ALA A 29 7.98 -24.30 -14.84
CA ALA A 29 6.55 -24.51 -14.80
C ALA A 29 6.34 -26.01 -14.63
N SER A 30 5.70 -26.42 -13.53
CA SER A 30 5.26 -27.80 -13.25
C SER A 30 6.26 -28.72 -12.53
N ARG A 31 6.28 -28.65 -11.19
CA ARG A 31 6.30 -29.86 -10.37
C ARG A 31 4.93 -29.99 -9.71
N LEU A 32 4.10 -30.83 -10.31
CA LEU A 32 2.78 -31.23 -9.83
C LEU A 32 2.90 -31.92 -8.46
N ALA A 33 2.44 -31.24 -7.42
CA ALA A 33 1.94 -31.89 -6.20
C ALA A 33 0.51 -31.36 -5.99
N GLY A 34 -0.47 -32.25 -6.18
CA GLY A 34 -1.89 -31.90 -6.24
C GLY A 34 -2.46 -31.40 -4.92
N SER A 35 -3.26 -30.34 -5.01
CA SER A 35 -4.27 -29.94 -4.03
C SER A 35 -5.64 -30.42 -4.54
N PRO A 36 -6.57 -30.86 -3.66
CA PRO A 36 -7.85 -31.48 -4.05
C PRO A 36 -8.82 -30.56 -4.83
N ASP A 37 -8.54 -29.26 -4.93
CA ASP A 37 -9.48 -28.26 -5.48
C ASP A 37 -9.13 -27.75 -6.89
N GLY A 38 -8.20 -28.39 -7.61
CA GLY A 38 -8.10 -28.27 -9.07
C GLY A 38 -7.71 -26.90 -9.66
N MET A 39 -7.29 -25.93 -8.85
CA MET A 39 -6.67 -24.69 -9.33
C MET A 39 -5.14 -24.79 -9.18
N PRO A 40 -4.32 -24.55 -10.22
CA PRO A 40 -2.88 -24.54 -10.06
C PRO A 40 -2.53 -23.38 -9.11
N SER A 41 -2.06 -23.70 -7.91
CA SER A 41 -1.55 -22.70 -6.98
C SER A 41 -0.36 -22.02 -7.65
N LEU A 42 -0.51 -20.74 -8.00
CA LEU A 42 0.61 -19.84 -8.31
C LEU A 42 1.36 -19.50 -7.02
N GLU A 43 1.70 -20.53 -6.25
CA GLU A 43 2.48 -20.44 -5.04
C GLU A 43 3.60 -21.47 -5.16
N CYS A 44 4.83 -21.08 -4.85
CA CYS A 44 5.97 -22.00 -4.82
C CYS A 44 6.06 -22.78 -3.50
N ALA A 45 5.40 -22.29 -2.46
CA ALA A 45 5.22 -22.92 -1.17
C ALA A 45 3.85 -22.52 -0.60
N LYS A 46 3.30 -23.32 0.32
CA LYS A 46 2.02 -22.99 0.98
C LYS A 46 2.09 -21.61 1.63
N GLY A 47 1.20 -20.71 1.23
CA GLY A 47 1.14 -19.34 1.76
C GLY A 47 2.23 -18.42 1.20
N CYS A 48 2.83 -18.80 0.07
CA CYS A 48 3.76 -17.95 -0.68
C CYS A 48 3.29 -17.76 -2.12
N PRO A 49 2.34 -16.85 -2.35
CA PRO A 49 2.00 -16.37 -3.68
C PRO A 49 3.20 -15.85 -4.44
N LEU A 50 3.23 -16.06 -5.75
CA LEU A 50 4.33 -15.59 -6.61
C LEU A 50 4.54 -14.08 -6.57
N TYR A 51 3.58 -13.28 -6.12
CA TYR A 51 3.72 -11.82 -6.05
C TYR A 51 4.49 -11.33 -4.81
N PHE A 52 4.72 -12.19 -3.81
CA PHE A 52 5.62 -11.92 -2.67
C PHE A 52 7.08 -12.14 -3.04
N ILE A 53 7.35 -12.98 -4.05
CA ILE A 53 8.72 -13.23 -4.50
C ILE A 53 9.33 -11.97 -5.12
N ASN A 54 10.45 -11.49 -4.55
CA ASN A 54 11.21 -10.33 -5.05
C ASN A 54 10.37 -9.04 -5.04
N ASP A 55 9.49 -8.88 -4.04
CA ASP A 55 8.67 -7.69 -3.83
C ASP A 55 9.37 -6.61 -2.97
N GLY A 56 10.56 -6.93 -2.46
CA GLY A 56 11.39 -6.06 -1.64
C GLY A 56 11.12 -6.18 -0.13
N VAL A 57 10.22 -7.07 0.28
CA VAL A 57 9.93 -7.42 1.67
C VAL A 57 10.38 -8.87 1.90
N CYS A 58 11.00 -9.15 3.05
CA CYS A 58 11.29 -10.54 3.39
C CYS A 58 10.04 -11.22 3.98
N ASP A 59 9.43 -12.09 3.21
CA ASP A 59 8.30 -12.96 3.56
C ASP A 59 8.79 -14.34 4.03
N PRO A 60 8.67 -14.67 5.34
CA PRO A 60 9.15 -15.93 5.89
C PRO A 60 8.47 -17.17 5.28
N ALA A 61 7.23 -17.03 4.80
CA ALA A 61 6.52 -18.10 4.09
C ALA A 61 7.16 -18.43 2.74
N CYS A 62 7.85 -17.46 2.14
CA CYS A 62 8.56 -17.53 0.88
C CYS A 62 10.06 -17.85 1.02
N TYR A 63 10.60 -17.89 2.25
CA TYR A 63 11.99 -18.24 2.52
C TYR A 63 12.27 -19.76 2.43
N ARG A 64 12.07 -20.33 1.24
CA ARG A 64 12.40 -21.74 0.93
C ARG A 64 13.20 -21.84 -0.35
N SER A 65 13.96 -22.94 -0.50
CA SER A 65 14.74 -23.22 -1.72
C SER A 65 13.87 -23.24 -2.97
N GLU A 66 12.65 -23.77 -2.87
CA GLU A 66 11.70 -23.85 -3.99
C GLU A 66 11.17 -22.48 -4.41
N CYS A 67 11.20 -21.51 -3.49
CA CYS A 67 10.77 -20.13 -3.68
C CYS A 67 11.94 -19.16 -3.89
N ARG A 68 13.14 -19.68 -4.20
CA ARG A 68 14.36 -18.89 -4.40
C ARG A 68 14.66 -17.94 -3.22
N MET A 69 14.33 -18.38 -2.01
CA MET A 69 14.53 -17.60 -0.79
C MET A 69 13.91 -16.20 -0.90
N ASP A 70 12.65 -16.19 -1.31
CA ASP A 70 11.86 -14.98 -1.50
C ASP A 70 12.50 -13.97 -2.48
N GLY A 71 13.01 -14.48 -3.59
CA GLY A 71 13.65 -13.62 -4.59
C GLY A 71 14.96 -12.97 -4.15
N SER A 72 15.55 -13.41 -3.04
CA SER A 72 16.66 -12.76 -2.31
C SER A 72 16.26 -11.62 -1.38
N ASP A 73 14.96 -11.33 -1.21
CA ASP A 73 14.51 -10.29 -0.26
C ASP A 73 14.85 -10.66 1.18
N CYS A 74 14.92 -11.96 1.46
CA CYS A 74 15.38 -12.52 2.72
C CYS A 74 16.90 -12.75 2.81
N GLN A 75 17.71 -12.05 2.00
CA GLN A 75 19.16 -12.10 2.07
C GLN A 75 19.81 -10.72 2.01
N ARG A 76 20.87 -10.50 2.81
CA ARG A 76 21.76 -9.33 2.69
C ARG A 76 23.20 -9.81 2.55
N ASN A 77 23.94 -9.29 1.57
CA ASN A 77 25.34 -9.66 1.31
C ASN A 77 25.56 -11.19 1.18
N GLY A 78 24.59 -11.91 0.60
CA GLY A 78 24.65 -13.36 0.41
C GLY A 78 24.53 -14.17 1.69
N LYS A 79 24.10 -13.56 2.81
CA LYS A 79 23.76 -14.26 4.05
C LYS A 79 22.23 -14.26 4.24
N PRO A 80 21.64 -15.35 4.75
CA PRO A 80 20.28 -15.37 5.27
C PRO A 80 20.05 -14.17 6.18
N LEU A 81 18.93 -13.46 6.01
CA LEU A 81 18.53 -12.50 7.04
C LEU A 81 18.25 -13.28 8.32
N SER A 82 19.07 -13.06 9.34
CA SER A 82 18.75 -13.39 10.73
C SER A 82 17.57 -12.53 11.19
N ASN A 83 16.93 -12.90 12.31
CA ASN A 83 16.00 -11.99 12.99
C ASN A 83 16.64 -10.60 13.23
N THR A 84 17.95 -10.53 13.39
CA THR A 84 18.72 -9.28 13.51
C THR A 84 18.95 -8.54 12.19
N ASP A 85 18.78 -9.19 11.04
CA ASP A 85 18.93 -8.56 9.73
C ASP A 85 17.58 -8.12 9.12
N LEU A 86 16.49 -8.67 9.68
CA LEU A 86 15.12 -8.17 9.57
C LEU A 86 14.89 -6.89 10.39
N GLU A 87 15.95 -6.34 10.98
CA GLU A 87 15.89 -5.12 11.76
C GLU A 87 16.45 -3.94 10.96
N CYS A 88 15.69 -2.85 10.92
CA CYS A 88 16.18 -1.56 10.44
C CYS A 88 17.04 -0.85 11.50
N ALA A 89 16.92 -1.24 12.77
CA ALA A 89 17.71 -0.77 13.90
C ALA A 89 17.77 -1.84 15.01
N PRO A 90 18.81 -1.87 15.86
CA PRO A 90 18.94 -2.90 16.90
C PRO A 90 17.68 -3.04 17.76
N GLY A 91 17.05 -4.22 17.70
CA GLY A 91 15.82 -4.54 18.44
C GLY A 91 14.52 -4.04 17.81
N CYS A 92 14.54 -3.62 16.54
CA CYS A 92 13.35 -3.25 15.77
C CYS A 92 13.20 -4.14 14.53
N ILE A 93 12.44 -5.23 14.63
CA ILE A 93 12.17 -6.10 13.48
C ILE A 93 11.09 -5.49 12.57
N TYR A 94 11.10 -5.80 11.27
CA TYR A 94 10.10 -5.29 10.31
C TYR A 94 8.64 -5.51 10.74
N GLN A 95 8.35 -6.57 11.49
CA GLN A 95 6.99 -6.85 12.00
C GLN A 95 6.52 -5.86 13.08
N GLN A 96 7.44 -5.13 13.71
CA GLN A 96 7.13 -4.12 14.71
C GLN A 96 6.87 -2.76 14.08
N ILE A 97 7.32 -2.54 12.85
CA ILE A 97 7.14 -1.28 12.16
C ILE A 97 5.69 -1.15 11.70
N LYS A 98 5.04 -0.02 12.03
CA LYS A 98 3.66 0.29 11.57
C LYS A 98 2.62 -0.73 12.06
N ASN A 99 2.87 -1.38 13.20
CA ASN A 99 1.98 -2.39 13.75
C ASN A 99 0.83 -1.80 14.60
N GLY A 100 0.81 -0.47 14.77
CA GLY A 100 -0.15 0.28 15.58
C GLY A 100 0.25 0.42 17.05
N LEU A 101 1.40 -0.11 17.46
CA LEU A 101 2.02 0.04 18.77
C LEU A 101 3.25 0.93 18.62
N CYS A 102 3.64 1.60 19.70
CA CYS A 102 4.87 2.39 19.66
C CYS A 102 6.06 1.55 20.16
N GLU A 103 6.93 1.17 19.25
CA GLU A 103 8.20 0.53 19.53
C GLU A 103 9.33 1.55 19.55
N GLU A 104 9.83 1.88 20.74
CA GLU A 104 10.92 2.85 20.91
C GLU A 104 12.19 2.46 20.13
N ALA A 105 12.46 1.15 19.99
CA ALA A 105 13.58 0.66 19.17
C ALA A 105 13.39 0.98 17.68
N CYS A 106 12.14 1.12 17.21
CA CYS A 106 11.77 1.47 15.84
C CYS A 106 11.69 2.98 15.59
N ARG A 107 11.79 3.82 16.62
CA ARG A 107 11.75 5.29 16.51
C ARG A 107 13.09 5.90 16.06
N VAL A 108 13.67 5.37 15.00
CA VAL A 108 14.90 5.92 14.37
C VAL A 108 14.66 6.22 12.89
N PRO A 109 15.41 7.15 12.28
CA PRO A 109 15.19 7.54 10.89
C PRO A 109 15.38 6.38 9.91
N GLU A 110 16.27 5.44 10.19
CA GLU A 110 16.51 4.22 9.39
C GLU A 110 15.28 3.30 9.36
N CYS A 111 14.40 3.43 10.34
CA CYS A 111 13.15 2.68 10.50
C CYS A 111 11.91 3.51 10.14
N GLY A 112 12.08 4.71 9.55
CA GLY A 112 10.94 5.59 9.22
C GLY A 112 10.19 6.09 10.45
N TYR A 113 10.86 6.15 11.62
CA TYR A 113 10.26 6.54 12.91
C TYR A 113 9.01 5.74 13.27
N ASP A 114 9.10 4.41 13.15
CA ASP A 114 8.01 3.47 13.43
C ASP A 114 6.71 3.82 12.67
N PHE A 115 6.88 4.38 11.46
CA PHE A 115 5.80 4.93 10.63
C PHE A 115 4.78 5.77 11.39
N GLN A 116 5.25 6.50 12.40
CA GLN A 116 4.47 7.42 13.22
C GLN A 116 3.57 6.77 14.28
N ASP A 117 3.65 5.46 14.52
CA ASP A 117 2.93 4.82 15.63
C ASP A 117 3.36 5.38 16.99
N CYS A 118 4.57 5.93 17.04
CA CYS A 118 5.11 6.65 18.18
C CYS A 118 4.87 8.17 18.23
N ARG A 119 4.19 8.77 17.23
CA ARG A 119 3.94 10.23 17.21
C ARG A 119 2.90 10.67 18.21
N ASP A 120 2.05 9.74 18.63
CA ASP A 120 1.03 10.00 19.61
C ASP A 120 1.23 9.02 20.77
N LYS A 121 1.39 9.55 21.99
CA LYS A 121 0.82 8.85 23.14
C LYS A 121 -0.70 8.96 23.01
N LEU A 122 -1.28 8.37 21.97
CA LEU A 122 -2.68 8.04 22.01
C LEU A 122 -2.76 6.91 23.04
N PRO A 123 -3.41 7.11 24.20
CA PRO A 123 -3.69 5.97 25.06
C PRO A 123 -4.43 4.97 24.18
N GLU A 124 -3.94 3.74 24.17
CA GLU A 124 -4.47 2.59 23.43
C GLU A 124 -5.88 2.23 23.92
N VAL A 125 -6.82 3.14 23.66
CA VAL A 125 -8.23 3.04 23.98
C VAL A 125 -8.98 3.80 22.89
N LEU A 126 -9.20 3.12 21.77
CA LEU A 126 -10.37 3.39 20.96
C LEU A 126 -11.60 3.10 21.83
N THR A 127 -12.08 4.10 22.54
CA THR A 127 -13.51 4.19 22.79
C THR A 127 -13.99 5.41 22.05
N SER A 128 -14.96 5.20 21.17
CA SER A 128 -15.75 6.19 20.44
C SER A 128 -16.50 7.20 21.33
N ASP A 129 -16.13 7.28 22.61
CA ASP A 129 -16.90 7.91 23.67
C ASP A 129 -16.07 8.96 24.44
N VAL A 130 -14.81 9.22 24.05
CA VAL A 130 -14.01 10.28 24.67
C VAL A 130 -14.39 11.63 24.05
N ASN A 131 -15.30 12.32 24.74
CA ASN A 131 -15.48 13.75 24.56
C ASN A 131 -14.23 14.46 25.12
N VAL A 132 -13.19 14.58 24.30
CA VAL A 132 -11.97 15.32 24.64
C VAL A 132 -12.36 16.79 24.74
N GLU A 133 -12.39 17.33 25.97
CA GLU A 133 -12.74 18.73 26.19
C GLU A 133 -11.86 19.64 25.32
N GLY A 134 -12.49 20.37 24.41
CA GLY A 134 -11.82 21.27 23.48
C GLY A 134 -11.71 20.78 22.02
N LEU A 135 -12.13 19.55 21.71
CA LEU A 135 -12.23 19.08 20.33
C LEU A 135 -13.66 19.25 19.79
N CYS A 136 -13.79 19.57 18.50
CA CYS A 136 -15.09 19.62 17.83
C CYS A 136 -15.73 18.23 17.78
N ASP A 137 -16.90 18.05 18.39
CA ASP A 137 -17.62 16.78 18.46
C ASP A 137 -18.13 16.38 17.05
N PRO A 138 -17.58 15.32 16.42
CA PRO A 138 -17.91 14.95 15.05
C PRO A 138 -19.33 14.37 14.90
N ASN A 139 -19.95 13.92 15.99
CA ASN A 139 -21.33 13.40 15.96
C ASN A 139 -22.35 14.55 15.96
N LYS A 140 -22.02 15.69 16.56
CA LYS A 140 -22.87 16.89 16.58
C LYS A 140 -22.53 17.86 15.47
N CYS A 141 -21.26 17.97 15.13
CA CYS A 141 -20.75 18.81 14.07
C CYS A 141 -19.81 18.00 13.17
N PRO A 142 -20.36 17.29 12.18
CA PRO A 142 -19.55 16.61 11.19
C PRO A 142 -18.58 17.57 10.48
N PRO A 143 -17.37 17.12 10.09
CA PRO A 143 -16.33 17.99 9.52
C PRO A 143 -16.75 18.79 8.29
N PHE A 144 -17.74 18.29 7.53
CA PHE A 144 -18.23 18.94 6.31
C PHE A 144 -19.22 20.07 6.56
N HIS A 145 -19.71 20.25 7.79
CA HIS A 145 -20.57 21.39 8.15
C HIS A 145 -19.76 22.64 8.52
N VAL A 146 -18.51 22.47 8.98
CA VAL A 146 -17.68 23.60 9.43
C VAL A 146 -17.16 24.40 8.23
N GLY A 147 -17.57 25.67 8.11
CA GLY A 147 -17.05 26.56 7.08
C GLY A 147 -17.64 26.29 5.68
N ASP A 148 -18.77 25.60 5.59
CA ASP A 148 -19.44 25.26 4.32
C ASP A 148 -20.28 26.42 3.75
N GLY A 149 -20.40 27.50 4.50
CA GLY A 149 -21.14 28.69 4.14
C GLY A 149 -22.56 28.77 4.70
N ILE A 150 -23.00 27.75 5.44
CA ILE A 150 -24.32 27.65 6.06
C ILE A 150 -24.12 27.61 7.58
N CYS A 151 -24.91 28.41 8.32
CA CYS A 151 -24.84 28.37 9.78
C CYS A 151 -25.50 27.11 10.36
N HIS A 152 -24.68 26.25 10.93
CA HIS A 152 -25.02 25.07 11.71
C HIS A 152 -24.88 25.36 13.21
N SER A 153 -26.01 25.56 13.90
CA SER A 153 -26.00 25.82 15.35
C SER A 153 -25.21 24.79 16.19
N PRO A 154 -25.20 23.48 15.88
CA PRO A 154 -24.36 22.50 16.59
C PRO A 154 -22.84 22.72 16.40
N CYS A 155 -22.44 23.35 15.31
CA CYS A 155 -21.05 23.70 14.99
C CYS A 155 -20.64 25.08 15.51
N ASN A 156 -21.57 25.92 15.97
CA ASN A 156 -21.27 27.25 16.48
C ASN A 156 -20.77 27.23 17.94
N THR A 157 -19.68 26.51 18.17
CA THR A 157 -19.00 26.44 19.46
C THR A 157 -17.51 26.80 19.30
N PRO A 158 -16.82 27.27 20.35
CA PRO A 158 -15.38 27.56 20.28
C PRO A 158 -14.55 26.34 19.84
N ALA A 159 -14.93 25.13 20.29
CA ALA A 159 -14.28 23.88 19.92
C ALA A 159 -14.37 23.59 18.40
N CYS A 160 -15.45 24.03 17.76
CA CYS A 160 -15.69 23.93 16.31
C CYS A 160 -15.39 25.24 15.56
N LYS A 161 -14.60 26.15 16.15
CA LYS A 161 -14.22 27.44 15.55
C LYS A 161 -15.43 28.27 15.06
N HIS A 162 -16.53 28.23 15.81
CA HIS A 162 -17.76 28.95 15.49
C HIS A 162 -18.28 28.65 14.08
N ASP A 163 -18.34 27.36 13.72
CA ASP A 163 -18.81 26.91 12.42
C ASP A 163 -18.03 27.51 11.24
N GLY A 164 -16.72 27.69 11.41
CA GLY A 164 -15.88 28.37 10.42
C GLY A 164 -16.24 29.85 10.20
N GLY A 165 -17.01 30.46 11.11
CA GLY A 165 -17.52 31.83 11.01
C GLY A 165 -18.80 31.96 10.19
N ASP A 166 -19.47 30.86 9.83
CA ASP A 166 -20.69 30.90 9.00
C ASP A 166 -21.90 31.46 9.74
N CYS A 167 -21.92 31.32 11.07
CA CYS A 167 -22.93 31.92 11.94
C CYS A 167 -22.66 33.39 12.28
N ASP A 168 -21.46 33.91 11.99
CA ASP A 168 -21.10 35.31 12.22
C ASP A 168 -21.50 36.22 11.06
N ARG A 169 -22.04 35.65 9.98
CA ARG A 169 -22.54 36.41 8.84
C ARG A 169 -23.85 37.12 9.20
N GLN A 170 -23.72 38.34 9.75
CA GLN A 170 -24.60 39.44 9.35
C GLN A 170 -24.25 39.93 7.94
N ARG A 171 -24.03 39.02 6.97
CA ARG A 171 -23.99 39.46 5.59
C ARG A 171 -25.44 39.64 5.19
N PRO A 172 -25.87 40.86 4.82
CA PRO A 172 -27.18 41.03 4.24
C PRO A 172 -27.22 40.03 3.10
N VAL A 173 -28.21 39.14 3.09
CA VAL A 173 -28.63 38.52 1.84
C VAL A 173 -28.61 39.68 0.86
N MET A 174 -27.79 39.59 -0.19
CA MET A 174 -27.94 40.47 -1.33
C MET A 174 -29.40 40.32 -1.66
N SER A 175 -30.16 41.31 -1.22
CA SER A 175 -31.58 41.34 -1.41
C SER A 175 -31.65 41.37 -2.92
N PHE A 176 -32.02 40.26 -3.51
CA PHE A 176 -32.78 40.26 -4.74
C PHE A 176 -34.09 40.99 -4.38
N PHE A 177 -34.01 42.29 -4.12
CA PHE A 177 -35.03 43.21 -4.53
C PHE A 177 -35.00 43.08 -6.04
N THR A 178 -35.79 42.12 -6.53
CA THR A 178 -36.66 42.38 -7.65
C THR A 178 -37.22 43.78 -7.46
N THR A 179 -36.57 44.78 -8.06
CA THR A 179 -37.23 46.02 -8.45
C THR A 179 -38.17 45.66 -9.60
N PHE A 180 -39.23 44.93 -9.26
CA PHE A 180 -40.51 45.05 -9.91
C PHE A 180 -41.36 45.87 -8.97
N PHE A 181 -41.39 47.18 -9.15
CA PHE A 181 -42.59 47.99 -8.91
C PHE A 181 -42.45 49.29 -9.72
N THR A 182 -43.27 49.32 -10.79
CA THR A 182 -43.87 50.46 -11.53
C THR A 182 -42.99 51.59 -12.04
#